data_AF-A0A1V9YMK3-F1
#
_entry.id   AF-A0A1V9YMK3-F1
#
_cell.length_a   1.000
_cell.length_b   1.000
_cell.length_c   1.000
_cell.angle_alpha   90.00
_cell.angle_beta   90.00
_cell.angle_gamma   90.00
#
_symmetry.space_group_name_H-M   'P 1'
#
loop_
_entity.id
_entity.type
_entity.pdbx_description
1 polymer ?
#
loop_
_entity_poly.entity_id
_entity_poly.type
_entity_poly.pdbx_seq_one_letter_code
_entity_poly.pdbx_strand_id
1 'polypeptide(L)'
;MGKTGVIIALDNASYHKGSPDDTPKGTWSKARLVEASVSDYKTQIWDQVKRYVKEHVRPPIELLWAYVKGGVGRRYTVSTTFADVREQLDAAFNTIPSDVIYNCCIENSKTEVRRLDAYIRDECDFSDFDVDIDISPLDDDINTIA
;
A
#
# COMPACT_ATOMS: atom_id res chain seq x y z
N MET A 1 17.91 -8.74 24.98
CA MET A 1 16.42 -8.74 25.03
C MET A 1 15.91 -8.55 23.61
N GLY A 2 15.14 -9.49 23.07
CA GLY A 2 14.50 -9.35 21.76
C GLY A 2 13.29 -8.43 21.87
N LYS A 3 13.06 -7.56 20.88
CA LYS A 3 11.83 -6.77 20.76
C LYS A 3 10.78 -7.61 20.04
N THR A 4 9.61 -7.79 20.63
CA THR A 4 8.47 -8.52 20.04
C THR A 4 7.37 -7.54 19.62
N GLY A 5 6.57 -7.90 18.60
CA GLY A 5 5.47 -7.04 18.12
C GLY A 5 5.92 -5.81 17.31
N VAL A 6 7.13 -5.84 16.75
CA VAL A 6 7.65 -4.76 15.90
C VAL A 6 7.02 -4.85 14.51
N ILE A 7 6.41 -3.76 14.05
CA ILE A 7 5.94 -3.60 12.68
C ILE A 7 6.99 -2.79 11.91
N ILE A 8 7.45 -3.33 10.78
CA ILE A 8 8.36 -2.63 9.87
C ILE A 8 7.55 -2.18 8.65
N ALA A 9 7.41 -0.87 8.47
CA ALA A 9 6.71 -0.28 7.34
C ALA A 9 7.73 0.34 6.37
N LEU A 10 7.77 -0.18 5.14
CA LEU A 10 8.64 0.27 4.05
C LEU A 10 7.80 0.44 2.78
N ASP A 11 8.31 1.21 1.82
CA ASP A 11 7.70 1.32 0.50
C ASP A 11 7.88 0.03 -0.33
N ASN A 12 7.09 -0.11 -1.39
CA ASN A 12 7.08 -1.29 -2.25
C ASN A 12 8.24 -1.29 -3.29
N ALA A 13 9.42 -0.83 -2.88
CA ALA A 13 10.61 -0.81 -3.74
C ALA A 13 11.09 -2.23 -4.06
N SER A 14 11.65 -2.43 -5.26
CA SER A 14 12.13 -3.74 -5.71
C SER A 14 13.16 -4.35 -4.76
N TYR A 15 14.02 -3.53 -4.15
CA TYR A 15 15.08 -3.98 -3.23
C TYR A 15 14.58 -4.27 -1.81
N HIS A 16 13.36 -3.88 -1.44
CA HIS A 16 12.73 -4.30 -0.18
C HIS A 16 12.00 -5.65 -0.32
N LYS A 17 11.77 -6.11 -1.56
CA LYS A 17 11.07 -7.35 -1.88
C LYS A 17 12.05 -8.51 -2.01
N GLY A 18 12.57 -8.98 -0.87
CA GLY A 18 13.15 -10.32 -0.80
C GLY A 18 12.06 -11.35 -1.07
N SER A 19 11.93 -11.80 -2.31
CA SER A 19 10.89 -12.77 -2.69
C SER A 19 11.38 -14.19 -2.36
N PRO A 20 10.69 -14.97 -1.51
CA PRO A 20 11.00 -16.39 -1.33
C PRO A 20 10.90 -17.14 -2.67
N ASP A 21 11.61 -18.26 -2.81
CA ASP A 21 11.70 -19.01 -4.09
C ASP A 21 10.33 -19.45 -4.64
N ASP A 22 9.34 -19.64 -3.76
CA ASP A 22 7.95 -19.97 -4.07
C ASP A 22 7.06 -18.77 -4.43
N THR A 23 7.63 -17.57 -4.60
CA THR A 23 6.87 -16.41 -5.08
C THR A 23 6.48 -16.64 -6.55
N PRO A 24 5.19 -16.51 -6.93
CA PRO A 24 4.76 -16.71 -8.31
C PRO A 24 5.52 -15.81 -9.27
N LYS A 25 6.26 -16.41 -10.21
CA LYS A 25 7.03 -15.68 -11.24
C LYS A 25 6.26 -15.73 -12.56
N GLY A 26 6.40 -14.71 -13.40
CA GLY A 26 5.80 -14.68 -14.74
C GLY A 26 6.25 -15.80 -15.68
N THR A 27 7.28 -16.55 -15.29
CA THR A 27 7.77 -17.76 -15.97
C THR A 27 7.04 -19.05 -15.55
N TRP A 28 6.11 -18.99 -14.59
CA TRP A 28 5.34 -20.15 -14.15
C TRP A 28 4.23 -20.52 -15.14
N SER A 29 3.80 -21.79 -15.10
CA SER A 29 2.74 -22.28 -15.98
C SER A 29 1.39 -21.60 -15.67
N LYS A 30 0.57 -21.43 -16.71
CA LYS A 30 -0.74 -20.76 -16.63
C LYS A 30 -1.66 -21.41 -15.59
N ALA A 31 -1.61 -22.73 -15.42
CA ALA A 31 -2.38 -23.46 -14.40
C ALA A 31 -1.96 -23.09 -12.96
N ARG A 32 -0.65 -22.95 -12.69
CA ARG A 32 -0.14 -22.52 -11.38
C ARG A 32 -0.44 -21.07 -11.05
N LEU A 33 -0.51 -20.20 -12.06
CA LEU A 33 -0.89 -18.80 -11.89
C LEU A 33 -2.37 -18.64 -11.52
N VAL A 34 -3.24 -19.50 -12.07
CA VAL A 34 -4.68 -19.51 -11.79
C VAL A 34 -4.97 -20.09 -10.40
N GLU A 35 -4.24 -21.11 -9.94
CA GLU A 35 -4.35 -21.66 -8.58
C GLU A 35 -3.99 -20.63 -7.49
N ALA A 36 -3.10 -19.67 -7.80
CA ALA A 36 -2.71 -18.58 -6.91
C ALA A 36 -3.64 -17.34 -6.99
N SER A 37 -4.51 -17.25 -8.00
CA SER A 37 -5.37 -16.08 -8.20
C SER A 37 -6.69 -16.24 -7.46
N VAL A 38 -6.80 -15.60 -6.30
CA VAL A 38 -8.08 -15.49 -5.57
C VAL A 38 -8.91 -14.36 -6.21
N SER A 39 -9.81 -14.74 -7.12
CA SER A 39 -11.01 -14.03 -7.62
C SER A 39 -10.89 -12.60 -8.20
N ASP A 40 -11.71 -12.30 -9.22
CA ASP A 40 -11.72 -11.00 -9.91
C ASP A 40 -12.25 -9.81 -9.08
N TYR A 41 -13.09 -10.04 -8.06
CA TYR A 41 -13.60 -8.97 -7.18
C TYR A 41 -12.48 -8.33 -6.35
N LYS A 42 -11.49 -9.14 -5.96
CA LYS A 42 -10.34 -8.71 -5.16
C LYS A 42 -9.47 -7.74 -5.96
N THR A 43 -9.30 -7.97 -7.25
CA THR A 43 -8.44 -7.15 -8.12
C THR A 43 -8.99 -5.73 -8.28
N GLN A 44 -10.31 -5.57 -8.48
CA GLN A 44 -10.95 -4.26 -8.63
C GLN A 44 -10.88 -3.44 -7.33
N ILE A 45 -11.20 -4.04 -6.19
CA ILE A 45 -11.08 -3.38 -4.87
C ILE A 45 -9.61 -3.02 -4.59
N TRP A 46 -8.66 -3.91 -4.89
CA TRP A 46 -7.24 -3.61 -4.71
C TRP A 46 -6.74 -2.49 -5.59
N ASP A 47 -7.24 -2.36 -6.82
CA ASP A 47 -6.82 -1.28 -7.71
C ASP A 47 -7.39 0.07 -7.26
N GLN A 48 -8.61 0.11 -6.73
CA GLN A 48 -9.17 1.30 -6.08
C GLN A 48 -8.41 1.69 -4.82
N VAL A 49 -8.10 0.71 -3.96
CA VAL A 49 -7.28 0.92 -2.75
C VAL A 49 -5.88 1.40 -3.10
N LYS A 50 -5.21 0.78 -4.08
CA LYS A 50 -3.88 1.22 -4.54
C LYS A 50 -3.91 2.65 -5.04
N ARG A 51 -4.94 3.03 -5.80
CA ARG A 51 -5.10 4.40 -6.32
C ARG A 51 -5.26 5.40 -5.18
N TYR A 52 -6.17 5.14 -4.24
CA TYR A 52 -6.38 5.98 -3.06
C TYR A 52 -5.09 6.11 -2.23
N VAL A 53 -4.42 4.99 -1.96
CA VAL A 53 -3.15 4.97 -1.21
C VAL A 53 -2.09 5.80 -1.91
N LYS A 54 -1.94 5.66 -3.24
CA LYS A 54 -0.97 6.43 -4.02
C LYS A 54 -1.25 7.94 -4.00
N GLU A 55 -2.52 8.33 -4.04
CA GLU A 55 -2.93 9.75 -4.16
C GLU A 55 -3.00 10.47 -2.82
N HIS A 56 -3.38 9.77 -1.75
CA HIS A 56 -3.74 10.39 -0.48
C HIS A 56 -2.84 9.99 0.70
N VAL A 57 -2.19 8.82 0.63
CA VAL A 57 -1.42 8.29 1.76
C VAL A 57 0.06 8.52 1.54
N ARG A 58 0.65 9.43 2.34
CA ARG A 58 2.10 9.59 2.39
C ARG A 58 2.73 8.62 3.39
N PRO A 59 3.77 7.86 3.01
CA PRO A 59 4.53 7.06 3.94
C PRO A 59 5.06 7.89 5.12
N PRO A 60 5.10 7.35 6.35
CA PRO A 60 5.60 8.06 7.53
C PRO A 60 7.00 8.65 7.34
N ILE A 61 7.86 7.91 6.63
CA ILE A 61 9.24 8.33 6.34
C ILE A 61 9.28 9.56 5.43
N GLU A 62 8.32 9.72 4.51
CA GLU A 62 8.25 10.91 3.65
C GLU A 62 7.85 12.16 4.43
N LEU A 63 6.97 12.02 5.42
CA LEU A 63 6.57 13.13 6.30
C LEU A 63 7.74 13.60 7.17
N LEU A 64 8.50 12.64 7.72
CA LEU A 64 9.75 12.92 8.43
C LEU A 64 10.77 13.63 7.52
N TRP A 65 10.94 13.15 6.29
CA TRP A 65 11.82 13.78 5.32
C TRP A 65 11.37 15.18 4.90
N ALA A 66 10.06 15.44 4.80
CA ALA A 66 9.56 16.79 4.51
C ALA A 66 9.96 17.78 5.63
N TYR A 67 9.88 17.34 6.89
CA TYR A 67 10.31 18.12 8.04
C TYR A 67 11.83 18.40 8.01
N VAL A 68 12.65 17.36 7.86
CA VAL A 68 14.12 17.46 7.86
C VAL A 68 14.63 18.28 6.67
N LYS A 69 14.11 18.05 5.46
CA LYS A 69 14.51 18.79 4.26
C LYS A 69 14.14 20.26 4.34
N GLY A 70 13.06 20.62 5.02
CA GLY A 70 12.75 22.04 5.30
C GLY A 70 13.87 22.73 6.08
N GLY A 71 14.51 22.03 7.03
CA GLY A 71 15.63 22.55 7.82
C GLY A 71 16.96 22.57 7.07
N VAL A 72 17.34 21.45 6.46
CA VAL A 72 18.65 21.26 5.83
C VAL A 72 18.71 21.86 4.42
N GLY A 73 17.61 21.76 3.66
CA GLY A 73 17.55 22.21 2.26
C GLY A 73 17.75 23.70 2.04
N ARG A 74 17.51 24.53 3.07
CA ARG A 74 17.70 25.99 3.00
C ARG A 74 19.15 26.44 3.25
N ARG A 75 20.04 25.52 3.64
CA ARG A 75 21.44 25.82 3.99
C ARG A 75 22.44 25.46 2.89
N TYR A 76 21.96 24.93 1.76
CA TYR A 76 22.84 24.58 0.64
C TYR A 76 23.50 25.83 0.03
N THR A 77 24.83 25.80 0.01
CA THR A 77 25.68 26.74 -0.71
C THR A 77 26.55 25.96 -1.72
N VAL A 78 27.14 26.66 -2.69
CA VAL A 78 28.02 26.04 -3.71
C VAL A 78 29.25 25.33 -3.15
N SER A 79 29.63 25.59 -1.91
CA SER A 79 30.79 24.98 -1.23
C SER A 79 30.41 23.85 -0.26
N THR A 80 29.13 23.47 -0.18
CA THR A 80 28.69 22.42 0.76
C THR A 80 29.21 21.05 0.33
N THR A 81 29.90 20.35 1.21
CA THR A 81 30.44 19.00 0.98
C THR A 81 29.50 17.91 1.52
N PHE A 82 29.72 16.66 1.13
CA PHE A 82 28.96 15.52 1.68
C PHE A 82 29.14 15.35 3.19
N ALA A 83 30.29 15.73 3.75
CA ALA A 83 30.53 15.71 5.18
C ALA A 83 29.62 16.71 5.91
N ASP A 84 29.51 17.93 5.35
CA ASP A 84 28.64 18.97 5.90
C ASP A 84 27.17 18.57 5.83
N VAL A 85 26.75 17.88 4.76
CA VAL A 85 25.38 17.35 4.64
C VAL A 85 25.10 16.31 5.72
N ARG A 86 26.05 15.40 5.97
CA ARG A 86 25.90 14.38 7.01
C ARG A 86 25.76 15.02 8.39
N GLU A 87 26.64 15.95 8.75
CA GLU A 87 26.57 16.62 10.06
C GLU A 87 25.25 17.39 10.24
N GLN A 88 24.79 18.06 9.20
CA GLN A 88 23.51 18.76 9.22
C GLN A 88 22.32 17.83 9.37
N LEU A 89 22.34 16.66 8.72
CA LEU A 89 21.32 15.64 8.91
C LEU A 89 21.35 15.10 10.34
N ASP A 90 22.52 14.74 10.87
CA ASP A 90 22.67 14.25 12.25
C ASP A 90 22.15 15.28 13.26
N ALA A 91 22.50 16.55 13.10
CA ALA A 91 22.00 17.63 13.93
C ALA A 91 20.47 17.80 13.80
N ALA A 92 19.93 17.75 12.58
CA ALA A 92 18.49 17.86 12.35
C ALA A 92 17.73 16.72 13.01
N PHE A 93 18.20 15.46 12.88
CA PHE A 93 17.58 14.29 13.49
C PHE A 93 17.61 14.35 15.02
N ASN A 94 18.71 14.80 15.62
CA ASN A 94 18.82 14.96 17.08
C ASN A 94 17.91 16.06 17.64
N THR A 95 17.45 16.98 16.79
CA THR A 95 16.57 18.09 17.18
C THR A 95 15.09 17.75 16.99
N ILE A 96 14.75 16.62 16.35
CA ILE A 96 13.35 16.26 16.11
C ILE A 96 12.69 15.92 17.45
N PRO A 97 11.66 16.68 17.87
CA PRO A 97 10.97 16.38 19.11
C PRO A 97 10.09 15.13 18.93
N SER A 98 9.96 14.34 19.99
CA SER A 98 9.27 13.04 19.93
C SER A 98 7.77 13.17 19.60
N ASP A 99 7.17 14.33 19.89
CA ASP A 99 5.79 14.65 19.54
C ASP A 99 5.58 14.77 18.03
N VAL A 100 6.56 15.30 17.29
CA VAL A 100 6.53 15.38 15.82
C VAL A 100 6.59 13.98 15.23
N ILE A 101 7.42 13.09 15.77
CA ILE A 101 7.47 11.70 15.30
C ILE A 101 6.12 11.01 15.54
N TYR A 102 5.56 11.14 16.74
CA TYR A 102 4.29 10.50 17.07
C TYR A 102 3.12 11.07 16.25
N ASN A 103 2.92 12.38 16.29
CA ASN A 103 1.77 13.02 15.65
C ASN A 103 1.87 12.99 14.12
N CYS A 104 3.04 13.33 13.57
CA CYS A 104 3.21 13.47 12.12
C CYS A 104 3.38 12.11 11.42
N CYS A 105 4.05 11.14 12.06
CA CYS A 105 4.37 9.88 11.40
C CYS A 105 3.43 8.74 11.79
N ILE A 106 3.05 8.63 13.06
CA ILE A 106 2.28 7.47 13.56
C ILE A 106 0.78 7.76 13.52
N GLU A 107 0.34 8.85 14.16
CA GLU A 107 -1.09 9.18 14.22
C GLU A 107 -1.66 9.61 12.88
N ASN A 108 -0.89 10.35 12.07
CA ASN A 108 -1.31 10.70 10.71
C ASN A 108 -1.57 9.44 9.87
N SER A 109 -0.65 8.47 9.89
CA SER A 109 -0.84 7.22 9.14
C SER A 109 -2.03 6.40 9.65
N LYS A 110 -2.26 6.33 10.97
CA LYS A 110 -3.49 5.70 11.51
C LYS A 110 -4.75 6.39 11.02
N THR A 111 -4.73 7.72 10.96
CA THR A 111 -5.86 8.53 10.50
C THR A 111 -6.17 8.27 9.03
N GLU A 112 -5.15 8.22 8.17
CA GLU A 112 -5.33 7.88 6.75
C GLU A 112 -5.87 6.46 6.54
N VAL A 113 -5.42 5.48 7.34
CA VAL A 113 -5.97 4.12 7.28
C VAL A 113 -7.45 4.11 7.67
N ARG A 114 -7.83 4.86 8.72
CA ARG A 114 -9.25 5.01 9.10
C ARG A 114 -10.08 5.71 8.03
N ARG A 115 -9.51 6.69 7.31
CA ARG A 115 -10.18 7.36 6.20
C ARG A 115 -10.43 6.42 5.02
N LEU A 116 -9.42 5.62 4.66
CA LEU A 116 -9.56 4.59 3.63
C LEU A 116 -10.63 3.56 4.02
N ASP A 117 -10.62 3.13 5.28
CA ASP A 117 -11.58 2.17 5.83
C ASP A 117 -13.03 2.72 5.84
N ALA A 118 -13.21 4.02 6.09
CA ALA A 118 -14.50 4.69 5.92
C ALA A 118 -14.91 4.78 4.43
N TYR A 119 -13.99 5.18 3.55
CA TYR A 119 -14.23 5.30 2.11
C TYR A 119 -14.66 3.97 1.48
N ILE A 120 -13.99 2.87 1.82
CA ILE A 120 -14.35 1.54 1.32
C ILE A 120 -15.76 1.13 1.76
N ARG A 121 -16.17 1.46 3.00
CA ARG A 121 -17.51 1.11 3.49
C ARG A 121 -18.62 1.94 2.84
N ASP A 122 -18.37 3.22 2.62
CA ASP A 122 -19.33 4.15 2.00
C ASP A 122 -19.62 3.76 0.53
N GLU A 123 -18.58 3.34 -0.21
CA GLU A 123 -18.74 2.89 -1.60
C GLU A 123 -19.37 1.48 -1.72
N CYS A 124 -19.40 0.70 -0.65
CA CYS A 124 -20.04 -0.62 -0.59
C CYS A 124 -21.55 -0.58 -0.30
N ASP A 125 -22.13 0.59 -0.03
CA ASP A 125 -23.59 0.78 0.11
C ASP A 125 -24.32 0.92 -1.23
N PHE A 126 -23.63 0.72 -2.37
CA PHE A 126 -24.26 0.51 -3.68
C PHE A 126 -24.80 -0.93 -3.82
N SER A 127 -25.73 -1.32 -2.94
CA SER A 127 -26.64 -2.42 -3.21
C SER A 127 -27.73 -1.91 -4.17
N ASP A 128 -27.47 -1.93 -5.47
CA ASP A 128 -28.51 -2.03 -6.49
C ASP A 128 -27.87 -2.32 -7.87
N PHE A 129 -27.42 -3.56 -8.03
CA PHE A 129 -27.52 -4.19 -9.34
C PHE A 129 -28.15 -5.56 -9.10
N ASP A 130 -29.48 -5.54 -8.96
CA ASP A 130 -30.31 -6.71 -9.20
C ASP A 130 -30.03 -7.17 -10.64
N VAL A 131 -29.03 -8.05 -10.80
CA VAL A 131 -28.99 -8.90 -11.97
C VAL A 131 -30.06 -9.95 -11.70
N ASP A 132 -31.28 -9.68 -12.18
CA ASP A 132 -32.28 -10.71 -12.45
C ASP A 132 -31.64 -11.74 -13.38
N ILE A 133 -30.95 -12.73 -12.81
CA ILE A 133 -30.59 -13.94 -13.52
C ILE A 133 -31.90 -14.73 -13.60
N ASP A 134 -32.65 -14.48 -14.67
CA ASP A 134 -33.67 -15.38 -15.17
C ASP A 134 -32.99 -16.70 -15.52
N ILE A 135 -32.86 -17.60 -14.53
CA ILE A 135 -32.60 -19.01 -14.78
C ILE A 135 -33.90 -19.59 -15.33
N SER A 136 -34.17 -19.30 -16.59
CA SER A 136 -35.07 -20.13 -17.38
C SER A 136 -34.45 -21.54 -17.39
N PRO A 137 -35.19 -22.59 -16.99
CA PRO A 137 -34.66 -23.93 -17.05
C PRO A 137 -34.40 -24.28 -18.52
N LEU A 138 -33.13 -24.54 -18.84
CA LEU A 138 -32.75 -25.16 -20.10
C LEU A 138 -33.42 -26.54 -20.12
N ASP A 139 -34.45 -26.67 -20.96
CA ASP A 139 -35.06 -27.93 -21.32
C ASP A 139 -33.97 -28.83 -21.94
N ASP A 140 -33.48 -29.80 -21.17
CA ASP A 140 -32.72 -30.94 -21.70
C ASP A 140 -33.69 -31.91 -22.39
N ASP A 141 -34.13 -31.54 -23.59
CA ASP A 141 -34.69 -32.47 -24.56
C ASP A 141 -33.54 -33.32 -25.15
N ILE A 142 -32.97 -34.21 -24.34
CA ILE A 142 -32.33 -35.43 -24.87
C ILE A 142 -33.42 -36.48 -25.02
N ASN A 143 -34.15 -36.38 -26.12
CA ASN A 143 -34.96 -37.47 -26.63
C ASN A 143 -34.18 -38.23 -27.71
N THR A 144 -33.81 -39.44 -27.33
CA THR A 144 -33.47 -40.61 -28.13
C THR A 144 -34.19 -40.70 -29.47
N ILE A 145 -33.47 -40.91 -30.58
CA ILE A 145 -33.80 -41.84 -31.70
C ILE A 145 -32.46 -42.20 -32.38
N ALA A 146 -31.87 -43.37 -32.12
CA ALA A 146 -31.96 -44.65 -32.85
C ALA A 146 -31.19 -44.69 -34.19
#